data_AF-A0A7C6MU00-F1
#
_entry.id   AF-A0A7C6MU00-F1
#
_cell.length_a   1.000
_cell.length_b   1.000
_cell.length_c   1.000
_cell.angle_alpha   90.00
_cell.angle_beta   90.00
_cell.angle_gamma   90.00
#
_symmetry.space_group_name_H-M   'P 1'
#
loop_
_entity.id
_entity.type
_entity.pdbx_description
1 polymer ?
#
loop_
_entity_poly.entity_id
_entity_poly.type
_entity_poly.pdbx_seq_one_letter_code
_entity_poly.pdbx_strand_id
1 'polypeptide(L)'
;MDGSVKAQVIALATKDPFLTVEELAQIVGTTNRYVRTILSEADLSLNLMRRNYARILEKRLGEQREVIPLPAEGELQIKKIPGSEISEHVGEWSKQEIFQASAFFKTGDQIRYEQLITPERIDLKSHYSGLRELLPSESSASLVVNEQKAEILWAPDNLSSALGCIHSSQVFKLTTILHSSGLPHAIEICWFSLDGLVLRWSGEEPEVKISLIS
;
A
#
# COMPACT_ATOMS: atom_id res chain seq x y z
N MET A 1 2.15 28.14 -25.30
CA MET A 1 2.94 28.29 -26.53
C MET A 1 4.36 27.93 -26.14
N ASP A 2 5.00 26.81 -26.51
CA ASP A 2 4.74 25.81 -27.53
C ASP A 2 5.08 24.42 -26.97
N GLY A 3 4.07 23.59 -26.75
CA GLY A 3 4.31 22.16 -26.57
C GLY A 3 4.60 21.58 -27.95
N SER A 4 5.87 21.42 -28.29
CA SER A 4 6.31 20.80 -29.54
C SER A 4 5.43 19.60 -29.89
N VAL A 5 5.04 19.46 -31.17
CA VAL A 5 4.28 18.32 -31.71
C VAL A 5 4.87 16.99 -31.21
N LYS A 6 6.20 16.91 -31.04
CA LYS A 6 6.90 15.78 -30.43
C LYS A 6 6.45 15.48 -29.00
N ALA A 7 6.40 16.50 -28.14
CA ALA A 7 5.97 16.36 -26.75
C ALA A 7 4.50 15.93 -26.64
N GLN A 8 3.63 16.45 -27.51
CA GLN A 8 2.22 16.08 -27.54
C GLN A 8 2.01 14.63 -27.97
N VAL A 9 2.71 14.18 -29.02
CA VAL A 9 2.66 12.78 -29.47
C VAL A 9 3.14 11.83 -28.38
N ILE A 10 4.24 12.15 -27.70
CA ILE A 10 4.76 11.33 -26.59
C ILE A 10 3.75 11.29 -25.43
N ALA A 11 3.25 12.44 -25.00
CA ALA A 11 2.30 12.51 -23.88
C ALA A 11 1.02 11.72 -24.16
N LEU A 12 0.47 11.81 -25.38
CA LEU A 12 -0.72 11.06 -25.77
C LEU A 12 -0.45 9.56 -25.86
N ALA A 13 0.67 9.14 -26.45
CA ALA A 13 1.02 7.73 -26.57
C ALA A 13 1.32 7.06 -25.21
N THR A 14 1.91 7.80 -24.27
CA THR A 14 2.14 7.31 -22.90
C THR A 14 0.84 7.26 -22.08
N LYS A 15 -0.05 8.25 -22.28
CA LYS A 15 -1.35 8.31 -21.58
C LYS A 15 -2.32 7.24 -22.08
N ASP A 16 -2.37 7.01 -23.39
CA ASP A 16 -3.22 6.00 -24.02
C ASP A 16 -2.46 5.24 -25.12
N PRO A 17 -1.84 4.09 -24.76
CA PRO A 17 -1.11 3.25 -25.71
C PRO A 17 -2.00 2.57 -26.76
N PHE A 18 -3.33 2.62 -26.64
CA PHE A 18 -4.25 1.95 -27.57
C PHE A 18 -4.60 2.79 -28.78
N LEU A 19 -4.35 4.11 -28.73
CA LEU A 19 -4.42 4.97 -29.89
C LEU A 19 -3.50 4.45 -31.02
N THR A 20 -4.01 4.52 -32.24
CA THR A 20 -3.28 4.22 -33.47
C THR A 20 -2.41 5.40 -33.89
N VAL A 21 -1.47 5.14 -34.81
CA VAL A 21 -0.61 6.19 -35.38
C VAL A 21 -1.47 7.23 -36.13
N GLU A 22 -2.53 6.77 -36.80
CA GLU A 22 -3.52 7.58 -37.50
C GLU A 22 -4.26 8.52 -36.54
N GLU A 23 -4.75 8.00 -35.41
CA GLU A 23 -5.47 8.79 -34.40
C GLU A 23 -4.55 9.82 -33.74
N LEU A 24 -3.32 9.43 -33.38
CA LEU A 24 -2.32 10.35 -32.84
C LEU A 24 -1.99 11.48 -33.82
N ALA A 25 -1.86 11.15 -35.12
CA ALA A 25 -1.62 12.15 -36.16
C ALA A 25 -2.80 13.11 -36.30
N GLN A 26 -4.04 12.60 -36.24
CA GLN A 26 -5.25 13.42 -36.32
C GLN A 26 -5.42 14.36 -35.11
N ILE A 27 -5.18 13.86 -33.90
CA ILE A 27 -5.34 14.64 -32.65
C ILE A 27 -4.30 15.77 -32.58
N VAL A 28 -3.06 15.49 -32.97
CA VAL A 28 -1.96 16.46 -32.91
C VAL A 28 -1.88 17.34 -34.17
N GLY A 29 -2.64 17.01 -35.23
CA GLY A 29 -2.62 17.75 -36.50
C GLY A 29 -1.32 17.56 -37.27
N THR A 30 -0.78 16.34 -37.32
CA THR A 30 0.46 16.00 -38.02
C THR A 30 0.28 14.79 -38.96
N THR A 31 1.37 14.25 -39.51
CA THR A 31 1.34 13.09 -40.42
C THR A 31 1.73 11.79 -39.73
N ASN A 32 1.19 10.66 -40.18
CA ASN A 32 1.53 9.34 -39.66
C ASN A 32 3.04 9.06 -39.74
N ARG A 33 3.69 9.54 -40.81
CA ARG A 33 5.15 9.44 -40.98
C ARG A 33 5.88 10.15 -39.85
N TYR A 34 5.46 11.37 -39.50
CA TYR A 34 6.09 12.17 -38.45
C TYR A 34 5.86 11.57 -37.05
N VAL A 35 4.65 11.04 -36.78
CA VAL A 35 4.36 10.30 -35.54
C VAL A 35 5.27 9.09 -35.38
N ARG A 36 5.47 8.29 -36.44
CA ARG A 36 6.39 7.12 -36.41
C ARG A 36 7.83 7.54 -36.13
N THR A 37 8.29 8.63 -36.73
CA THR A 37 9.62 9.18 -36.46
C THR A 37 9.75 9.59 -35.00
N ILE A 38 8.79 10.33 -34.44
CA ILE A 38 8.80 10.76 -33.05
C ILE A 38 8.84 9.56 -32.09
N LEU A 39 7.98 8.56 -32.31
CA LEU A 39 7.93 7.36 -31.48
C LEU A 39 9.25 6.58 -31.54
N SER A 40 9.84 6.45 -32.73
CA SER A 40 11.13 5.78 -32.91
C SER A 40 12.29 6.55 -32.27
N GLU A 41 12.31 7.88 -32.37
CA GLU A 41 13.33 8.72 -31.72
C GLU A 41 13.24 8.69 -30.19
N ALA A 42 12.04 8.48 -29.66
CA ALA A 42 11.79 8.36 -28.22
C ALA A 42 11.93 6.92 -27.70
N ASP A 43 12.30 5.95 -28.56
CA ASP A 43 12.34 4.51 -28.25
C ASP A 43 11.01 3.95 -27.72
N LEU A 44 9.88 4.52 -28.18
CA LEU A 44 8.53 4.15 -27.78
C LEU A 44 7.88 3.25 -28.82
N SER A 45 7.48 2.05 -28.40
CA SER A 45 6.70 1.12 -29.20
C SER A 45 5.30 0.96 -28.62
N LEU A 46 4.26 1.38 -29.36
CA LEU A 46 2.86 1.18 -28.97
C LEU A 46 2.56 -0.29 -28.67
N ASN A 47 3.10 -1.22 -29.45
CA ASN A 47 2.92 -2.66 -29.21
C ASN A 47 3.63 -3.16 -27.94
N LEU A 48 4.80 -2.62 -27.60
CA LEU A 48 5.46 -2.92 -26.34
C LEU A 48 4.66 -2.35 -25.16
N MET A 49 4.18 -1.12 -25.27
CA MET A 49 3.38 -0.46 -24.24
C MET A 49 2.04 -1.18 -24.02
N ARG A 50 1.36 -1.62 -25.09
CA ARG A 50 0.14 -2.45 -25.00
C ARG A 50 0.40 -3.79 -24.33
N ARG A 51 1.51 -4.48 -24.67
CA ARG A 51 1.90 -5.75 -24.01
C ARG A 51 2.19 -5.54 -22.52
N ASN A 52 2.87 -4.45 -22.16
CA ASN A 52 3.11 -4.11 -20.76
C ASN A 52 1.80 -3.79 -20.03
N TYR A 53 0.89 -3.05 -20.66
CA TYR A 53 -0.43 -2.76 -20.12
C TYR A 53 -1.26 -4.03 -19.90
N ALA A 54 -1.28 -4.93 -20.90
CA ALA A 54 -1.94 -6.23 -20.80
C ALA A 54 -1.32 -7.10 -19.70
N ARG A 55 0.02 -7.15 -19.59
CA ARG A 55 0.71 -7.90 -18.52
C ARG A 55 0.43 -7.33 -17.12
N ILE A 56 0.34 -6.01 -16.99
CA ILE A 56 -0.08 -5.35 -15.74
C ILE A 56 -1.54 -5.71 -15.44
N LEU A 57 -2.41 -5.74 -16.46
CA LEU A 57 -3.82 -6.11 -16.31
C LEU A 57 -4.02 -7.60 -15.97
N GLU A 58 -3.22 -8.49 -16.57
CA GLU A 58 -3.18 -9.92 -16.26
C GLU A 58 -2.67 -10.13 -14.83
N LYS A 59 -1.66 -9.36 -14.39
CA LYS A 59 -1.22 -9.36 -12.99
C LYS A 59 -2.34 -8.86 -12.05
N ARG A 60 -3.11 -7.83 -12.45
CA ARG A 60 -4.31 -7.33 -11.74
C ARG A 60 -5.47 -8.33 -11.66
N LEU A 61 -5.54 -9.33 -12.55
CA LEU A 61 -6.63 -10.32 -12.60
C LEU A 61 -6.21 -11.70 -12.06
N GLY A 62 -4.92 -12.02 -12.07
CA GLY A 62 -4.35 -13.31 -11.67
C GLY A 62 -3.93 -13.41 -10.20
N GLU A 63 -3.71 -12.28 -9.51
CA GLU A 63 -3.64 -12.26 -8.06
C GLU A 63 -5.06 -12.43 -7.54
N GLN A 64 -5.36 -13.59 -6.93
CA GLN A 64 -6.61 -13.81 -6.19
C GLN A 64 -6.89 -12.55 -5.36
N ARG A 65 -8.03 -11.88 -5.58
CA ARG A 65 -8.42 -10.72 -4.77
C ARG A 65 -8.36 -11.14 -3.30
N GLU A 66 -7.32 -10.72 -2.61
CA GLU A 66 -7.00 -11.18 -1.28
C GLU A 66 -8.07 -10.63 -0.35
N VAL A 67 -9.01 -11.48 0.09
CA VAL A 67 -10.01 -11.07 1.07
C VAL A 67 -9.33 -11.11 2.42
N ILE A 68 -8.97 -9.94 2.94
CA ILE A 68 -8.43 -9.86 4.30
C ILE A 68 -9.59 -10.09 5.27
N PRO A 69 -9.48 -11.00 6.26
CA PRO A 69 -10.49 -11.11 7.30
C PRO A 69 -10.50 -9.82 8.13
N LEU A 70 -11.60 -9.06 8.05
CA LEU A 70 -11.79 -7.82 8.78
C LEU A 70 -12.62 -8.10 10.04
N PRO A 71 -12.31 -7.46 11.18
CA PRO A 71 -13.19 -7.47 12.33
C PRO A 71 -14.51 -6.76 12.00
N ALA A 72 -15.56 -7.04 12.78
CA ALA A 72 -16.75 -6.19 12.76
C ALA A 72 -16.38 -4.76 13.21
N GLU A 73 -17.15 -3.76 12.77
CA GLU A 73 -16.89 -2.37 13.14
C GLU A 73 -16.84 -2.19 14.66
N GLY A 74 -15.72 -1.65 15.16
CA GLY A 74 -15.52 -1.40 16.59
C GLY A 74 -15.11 -2.61 17.42
N GLU A 75 -14.90 -3.79 16.84
CA GLU A 75 -14.50 -5.00 17.56
C GLU A 75 -12.99 -5.29 17.44
N LEU A 76 -12.41 -5.78 18.53
CA LEU A 76 -11.09 -6.40 18.55
C LEU A 76 -11.20 -7.86 18.11
N GLN A 77 -10.55 -8.22 17.01
CA GLN A 77 -10.37 -9.62 16.64
C GLN A 77 -8.97 -10.08 17.02
N ILE A 78 -8.88 -11.23 17.69
CA ILE A 78 -7.61 -11.91 17.95
C ILE A 78 -7.70 -13.33 17.39
N LYS A 79 -6.71 -13.71 16.59
CA LYS A 79 -6.55 -15.08 16.09
C LYS A 79 -5.11 -15.54 16.24
N LYS A 80 -4.90 -16.85 16.14
CA LYS A 80 -3.58 -17.43 15.90
C LYS A 80 -3.39 -17.63 14.40
N ILE A 81 -2.19 -17.36 13.92
CA ILE A 81 -1.76 -17.63 12.55
C ILE A 81 -0.43 -18.39 12.56
N PRO A 82 -0.14 -19.22 11.54
CA PRO A 82 1.18 -19.78 11.34
C PRO A 82 2.19 -18.66 11.05
N GLY A 83 3.33 -18.65 11.74
CA GLY A 83 4.37 -17.65 11.50
C GLY A 83 5.02 -17.74 10.12
N SER A 84 4.81 -18.84 9.38
CA SER A 84 5.17 -18.93 7.97
C SER A 84 4.45 -17.89 7.09
N GLU A 85 3.28 -17.39 7.51
CA GLU A 85 2.55 -16.35 6.76
C GLU A 85 3.27 -14.98 6.78
N ILE A 86 4.17 -14.74 7.75
CA ILE A 86 4.90 -13.47 7.91
C ILE A 86 6.41 -13.62 7.76
N SER A 87 6.88 -14.77 7.28
CA SER A 87 8.33 -15.07 7.22
C SER A 87 9.11 -14.13 6.30
N GLU A 88 8.44 -13.41 5.40
CA GLU A 88 9.05 -12.37 4.58
C GLU A 88 9.47 -11.13 5.39
N HIS A 89 8.83 -10.91 6.55
CA HIS A 89 9.16 -9.82 7.47
C HIS A 89 10.08 -10.28 8.59
N VAL A 90 9.77 -11.44 9.19
CA VAL A 90 10.51 -11.98 10.34
C VAL A 90 10.68 -13.50 10.18
N GLY A 91 11.85 -13.92 9.70
CA GLY A 91 12.14 -15.32 9.40
C GLY A 91 12.18 -16.23 10.63
N GLU A 92 12.56 -15.68 11.79
CA GLU A 92 12.68 -16.40 13.07
C GLU A 92 11.34 -16.98 13.57
N TRP A 93 10.22 -16.41 13.14
CA TRP A 93 8.89 -16.81 13.58
C TRP A 93 8.27 -17.89 12.67
N SER A 94 8.90 -18.22 11.54
CA SER A 94 8.35 -19.11 10.49
C SER A 94 7.83 -20.47 10.96
N LYS A 95 8.33 -20.99 12.09
CA LYS A 95 7.96 -22.31 12.65
C LYS A 95 7.07 -22.24 13.89
N GLN A 96 6.60 -21.05 14.26
CA GLN A 96 5.83 -20.81 15.49
C GLN A 96 4.37 -20.50 15.13
N GLU A 97 3.45 -20.77 16.05
CA GLU A 97 2.15 -20.11 16.02
C GLU A 97 2.29 -18.74 16.69
N ILE A 98 1.79 -17.70 16.03
CA ILE A 98 1.85 -16.33 16.51
C ILE A 98 0.44 -15.75 16.60
N PHE A 99 0.27 -14.73 17.42
CA PHE A 99 -0.99 -14.01 17.54
C PHE A 99 -1.08 -12.89 16.51
N GLN A 100 -2.28 -12.68 15.98
CA GLN A 100 -2.66 -11.49 15.24
C GLN A 100 -3.85 -10.85 15.95
N ALA A 101 -3.65 -9.63 16.46
CA ALA A 101 -4.71 -8.72 16.87
C ALA A 101 -5.08 -7.82 15.69
N SER A 102 -6.35 -7.47 15.52
CA SER A 102 -6.81 -6.61 14.43
C SER A 102 -8.03 -5.80 14.85
N ALA A 103 -8.05 -4.51 14.54
CA ALA A 103 -9.12 -3.59 14.89
C ALA A 103 -9.18 -2.39 13.94
N PHE A 104 -10.35 -1.77 13.85
CA PHE A 104 -10.51 -0.46 13.23
C PHE A 104 -10.37 0.65 14.25
N PHE A 105 -9.72 1.73 13.87
CA PHE A 105 -9.60 2.94 14.65
C PHE A 105 -10.10 4.13 13.85
N LYS A 106 -10.77 5.05 14.54
CA LYS A 106 -11.28 6.28 13.94
C LYS A 106 -10.61 7.49 14.59
N THR A 107 -10.03 8.35 13.77
CA THR A 107 -9.47 9.64 14.20
C THR A 107 -10.06 10.73 13.32
N GLY A 108 -10.99 11.53 13.88
CA GLY A 108 -11.81 12.43 13.07
C GLY A 108 -12.66 11.66 12.07
N ASP A 109 -12.56 12.01 10.80
CA ASP A 109 -13.26 11.31 9.70
C ASP A 109 -12.46 10.17 9.07
N GLN A 110 -11.19 10.00 9.46
CA GLN A 110 -10.36 8.91 8.93
C GLN A 110 -10.57 7.63 9.71
N ILE A 111 -10.85 6.56 8.97
CA ILE A 111 -10.83 5.18 9.46
C ILE A 111 -9.49 4.57 9.05
N ARG A 112 -8.85 3.90 9.98
CA ARG A 112 -7.68 3.06 9.72
C ARG A 112 -7.91 1.65 10.24
N TYR A 113 -7.36 0.68 9.54
CA TYR A 113 -7.34 -0.71 9.97
C TYR A 113 -5.94 -1.05 10.44
N GLU A 114 -5.80 -1.48 11.70
CA GLU A 114 -4.52 -1.90 12.25
C GLU A 114 -4.50 -3.40 12.50
N GLN A 115 -3.33 -3.98 12.31
CA GLN A 115 -3.00 -5.34 12.70
C GLN A 115 -1.72 -5.32 13.53
N LEU A 116 -1.72 -6.04 14.65
CA LEU A 116 -0.53 -6.31 15.45
C LEU A 116 -0.27 -7.81 15.44
N ILE A 117 0.92 -8.20 15.00
CA ILE A 117 1.33 -9.60 14.86
C ILE A 117 2.52 -9.84 15.79
N THR A 118 2.43 -10.83 16.67
CA THR A 118 3.45 -11.06 17.70
C THR A 118 3.47 -12.52 18.18
N PRO A 119 4.63 -13.10 18.49
CA PRO A 119 4.72 -14.37 19.21
C PRO A 119 4.35 -14.24 20.69
N GLU A 120 4.25 -13.01 21.22
CA GLU A 120 3.93 -12.76 22.62
C GLU A 120 2.45 -12.94 22.94
N ARG A 121 2.15 -13.14 24.22
CA ARG A 121 0.76 -13.09 24.68
C ARG A 121 0.19 -11.69 24.48
N ILE A 122 -1.11 -11.61 24.25
CA ILE A 122 -1.84 -10.35 24.16
C ILE A 122 -2.55 -10.09 25.49
N ASP A 123 -2.24 -8.96 26.12
CA ASP A 123 -2.90 -8.51 27.35
C ASP A 123 -4.16 -7.70 26.98
N LEU A 124 -5.33 -8.30 27.20
CA LEU A 124 -6.62 -7.65 26.90
C LEU A 124 -6.88 -6.47 27.83
N LYS A 125 -7.10 -5.30 27.25
CA LYS A 125 -7.42 -4.07 27.97
C LYS A 125 -8.83 -3.61 27.60
N SER A 126 -9.57 -3.09 28.58
CA SER A 126 -10.92 -2.54 28.36
C SER A 126 -10.90 -1.26 27.52
N HIS A 127 -9.78 -0.54 27.52
CA HIS A 127 -9.56 0.65 26.71
C HIS A 127 -8.12 0.63 26.18
N TYR A 128 -7.97 0.93 24.89
CA TYR A 128 -6.68 1.10 24.22
C TYR A 128 -6.86 2.06 23.03
N SER A 129 -5.82 2.83 22.70
CA SER A 129 -5.85 3.80 21.59
C SER A 129 -5.13 3.33 20.34
N GLY A 130 -4.37 2.24 20.46
CA GLY A 130 -3.71 1.50 19.39
C GLY A 130 -3.37 0.08 19.82
N LEU A 131 -3.11 -0.81 18.86
CA LEU A 131 -2.90 -2.23 19.20
C LEU A 131 -1.60 -2.51 19.96
N ARG A 132 -0.57 -1.66 19.83
CA ARG A 132 0.69 -1.81 20.60
C ARG A 132 0.46 -1.85 22.11
N GLU A 133 -0.57 -1.17 22.61
CA GLU A 133 -0.91 -1.20 24.04
C GLU A 133 -1.34 -2.58 24.53
N LEU A 134 -1.69 -3.50 23.63
CA LEU A 134 -2.05 -4.87 23.98
C LEU A 134 -0.83 -5.79 24.18
N LEU A 135 0.38 -5.30 23.89
CA LEU A 135 1.60 -6.03 24.21
C LEU A 135 1.85 -6.01 25.73
N PRO A 136 2.55 -7.02 26.28
CA PRO A 136 2.94 -7.03 27.68
C PRO A 136 3.74 -5.76 28.03
N SER A 137 3.51 -5.25 29.23
CA SER A 137 4.13 -3.97 29.66
C SER A 137 5.66 -4.04 29.70
N GLU A 138 6.21 -5.21 30.03
CA GLU A 138 7.65 -5.49 30.05
C GLU A 138 8.27 -5.34 28.66
N SER A 139 7.59 -5.86 27.64
CA SER A 139 8.02 -5.78 26.25
C SER A 139 7.82 -4.38 25.69
N SER A 140 6.68 -3.75 25.99
CA SER A 140 6.28 -2.44 25.47
C SER A 140 7.22 -1.31 25.87
N ALA A 141 7.82 -1.38 27.06
CA ALA A 141 8.65 -0.30 27.60
C ALA A 141 9.97 -0.07 26.83
N SER A 142 10.44 -1.07 26.10
CA SER A 142 11.70 -1.02 25.33
C SER A 142 11.51 -1.24 23.83
N LEU A 143 10.27 -1.18 23.33
CA LEU A 143 10.00 -1.30 21.89
C LEU A 143 10.58 -0.10 21.15
N VAL A 144 11.36 -0.40 20.12
CA VAL A 144 11.87 0.57 19.16
C VAL A 144 11.47 0.15 17.76
N VAL A 145 11.21 1.14 16.91
CA VAL A 145 11.02 0.93 15.48
C VAL A 145 12.37 0.54 14.86
N ASN A 146 12.45 -0.66 14.30
CA ASN A 146 13.64 -1.14 13.62
C ASN A 146 13.60 -0.86 12.12
N GLU A 147 12.46 -1.15 11.49
CA GLU A 147 12.25 -0.96 10.06
C GLU A 147 10.81 -0.50 9.81
N GLN A 148 10.64 0.34 8.79
CA GLN A 148 9.33 0.67 8.24
C GLN A 148 9.31 0.55 6.72
N LYS A 149 8.24 -0.07 6.23
CA LYS A 149 7.97 -0.22 4.80
C LYS A 149 6.63 0.43 4.47
N ALA A 150 6.69 1.47 3.66
CA ALA A 150 5.55 2.25 3.20
C ALA A 150 5.19 1.85 1.76
N GLU A 151 3.97 1.39 1.54
CA GLU A 151 3.52 0.85 0.26
C GLU A 151 2.18 1.45 -0.16
N ILE A 152 2.01 1.68 -1.47
CA ILE A 152 0.72 1.99 -2.07
C ILE A 152 0.28 0.77 -2.86
N LEU A 153 -0.81 0.16 -2.41
CA LEU A 153 -1.32 -1.10 -2.94
C LEU A 153 -2.74 -0.90 -3.45
N TRP A 154 -3.19 -1.76 -4.36
CA TRP A 154 -4.62 -1.87 -4.63
C TRP A 154 -5.30 -2.49 -3.41
N ALA A 155 -6.38 -1.86 -2.99
CA ALA A 155 -7.15 -2.27 -1.82
C ALA A 155 -7.89 -3.57 -2.12
N PRO A 156 -7.82 -4.56 -1.20
CA PRO A 156 -8.82 -5.61 -1.11
C PRO A 156 -10.23 -5.05 -1.18
N ASP A 157 -11.13 -5.74 -1.87
CA ASP A 157 -12.51 -5.27 -2.12
C ASP A 157 -13.21 -4.86 -0.81
N ASN A 158 -13.12 -5.71 0.22
CA ASN A 158 -13.74 -5.46 1.51
C ASN A 158 -13.02 -4.38 2.33
N LEU A 159 -11.69 -4.26 2.22
CA LEU A 159 -10.92 -3.24 2.94
C LEU A 159 -11.21 -1.83 2.40
N SER A 160 -11.32 -1.67 1.07
CA SER A 160 -11.63 -0.38 0.45
C SER A 160 -12.94 0.22 0.95
N SER A 161 -13.95 -0.66 1.11
CA SER A 161 -15.27 -0.28 1.61
C SER A 161 -15.21 0.09 3.10
N ALA A 162 -14.50 -0.71 3.91
CA ALA A 162 -14.37 -0.47 5.34
C ALA A 162 -13.56 0.81 5.68
N LEU A 163 -12.62 1.19 4.82
CA LEU A 163 -11.85 2.45 4.96
C LEU A 163 -12.58 3.67 4.38
N GLY A 164 -13.77 3.51 3.80
CA GLY A 164 -14.56 4.60 3.25
C GLY A 164 -13.96 5.28 2.03
N CYS A 165 -13.14 4.59 1.24
CA CYS A 165 -12.46 5.17 0.07
C CYS A 165 -13.46 5.61 -1.02
N ILE A 166 -13.25 6.80 -1.61
CA ILE A 166 -14.09 7.33 -2.71
C ILE A 166 -13.29 7.31 -4.02
N HIS A 167 -13.61 6.37 -4.93
CA HIS A 167 -13.03 6.20 -6.28
C HIS A 167 -11.50 5.99 -6.36
N SER A 168 -11.07 5.07 -7.24
CA SER A 168 -9.68 4.58 -7.41
C SER A 168 -9.11 3.87 -6.16
N SER A 169 -9.30 2.55 -6.14
CA SER A 169 -9.15 1.66 -4.99
C SER A 169 -7.70 1.35 -4.62
N GLN A 170 -6.88 2.37 -4.38
CA GLN A 170 -5.58 2.21 -3.75
C GLN A 170 -5.64 2.57 -2.26
N VAL A 171 -4.88 1.85 -1.46
CA VAL A 171 -4.70 2.07 -0.03
C VAL A 171 -3.23 2.22 0.28
N PHE A 172 -2.95 2.94 1.34
CA PHE A 172 -1.63 3.01 1.92
C PHE A 172 -1.48 1.92 2.98
N LYS A 173 -0.42 1.13 2.87
CA LYS A 173 -0.01 0.12 3.87
C LYS A 173 1.32 0.58 4.48
N LEU A 174 1.34 0.79 5.79
CA LEU A 174 2.57 0.96 6.54
C LEU A 174 2.83 -0.29 7.38
N THR A 175 3.93 -0.97 7.10
CA THR A 175 4.43 -2.08 7.92
C THR A 175 5.56 -1.57 8.79
N THR A 176 5.48 -1.81 10.10
CA THR A 176 6.49 -1.41 11.09
C THR A 176 6.96 -2.65 11.83
N ILE A 177 8.28 -2.92 11.79
CA ILE A 177 8.89 -4.01 12.54
C ILE A 177 9.43 -3.43 13.86
N LEU A 178 8.92 -3.96 14.97
CA LEU A 178 9.22 -3.49 16.32
C LEU A 178 10.18 -4.46 17.01
N HIS A 179 11.29 -3.92 17.52
CA HIS A 179 12.32 -4.68 18.23
C HIS A 179 12.39 -4.28 19.70
N SER A 180 12.83 -5.22 20.52
CA SER A 180 13.31 -4.96 21.87
C SER A 180 14.57 -5.80 22.09
N SER A 181 15.59 -5.20 22.72
CA SER A 181 16.91 -5.83 22.90
C SER A 181 17.52 -6.42 21.61
N GLY A 182 17.25 -5.79 20.46
CA GLY A 182 17.77 -6.21 19.15
C GLY A 182 17.01 -7.36 18.49
N LEU A 183 15.98 -7.92 19.12
CA LEU A 183 15.17 -9.01 18.59
C LEU A 183 13.77 -8.52 18.16
N PRO A 184 13.18 -9.09 17.10
CA PRO A 184 11.82 -8.77 16.69
C PRO A 184 10.82 -9.21 17.77
N HIS A 185 9.91 -8.32 18.15
CA HIS A 185 8.87 -8.56 19.16
C HIS A 185 7.46 -8.43 18.58
N ALA A 186 7.26 -7.53 17.62
CA ALA A 186 5.98 -7.38 16.95
C ALA A 186 6.14 -6.80 15.53
N ILE A 187 5.16 -7.08 14.68
CA ILE A 187 4.94 -6.39 13.42
C ILE A 187 3.62 -5.65 13.55
N GLU A 188 3.63 -4.36 13.26
CA GLU A 188 2.42 -3.57 13.12
C GLU A 188 2.17 -3.28 11.64
N ILE A 189 0.93 -3.49 11.20
CA ILE A 189 0.48 -3.16 9.85
C ILE A 189 -0.70 -2.22 9.95
N CYS A 190 -0.54 -1.01 9.42
CA CYS A 190 -1.57 0.00 9.40
C CYS A 190 -2.01 0.29 7.97
N TRP A 191 -3.31 0.20 7.72
CA TRP A 191 -3.94 0.44 6.43
C TRP A 191 -4.78 1.72 6.47
N PHE A 192 -4.62 2.55 5.45
CA PHE A 192 -5.29 3.85 5.33
C PHE A 192 -5.85 4.06 3.93
N SER A 193 -6.94 4.83 3.84
CA SER A 193 -7.28 5.50 2.58
C SER A 193 -6.19 6.50 2.21
N LEU A 194 -6.03 6.77 0.91
CA LEU A 194 -5.04 7.73 0.42
C LEU A 194 -5.52 9.18 0.52
N ASP A 195 -6.83 9.39 0.65
CA ASP A 195 -7.45 10.71 0.61
C ASP A 195 -6.93 11.60 1.75
N GLY A 196 -6.21 12.67 1.38
CA GLY A 196 -5.68 13.65 2.33
C GLY A 196 -4.56 13.13 3.24
N LEU A 197 -3.93 11.99 2.93
CA LEU A 197 -2.87 11.41 3.75
C LEU A 197 -1.55 12.20 3.63
N VAL A 198 -0.92 12.50 4.77
CA VAL A 198 0.41 13.13 4.85
C VAL A 198 1.35 12.25 5.65
N LEU A 199 2.47 11.90 5.04
CA LEU A 199 3.60 11.24 5.69
C LEU A 199 4.63 12.29 6.08
N ARG A 200 5.05 12.30 7.34
CA ARG A 200 6.13 13.14 7.85
C ARG A 200 7.22 12.28 8.47
N TRP A 201 8.45 12.58 8.11
CA TRP A 201 9.64 11.97 8.69
C TRP A 201 10.71 13.05 8.84
N SER A 202 11.34 13.11 10.01
CA SER A 202 12.33 14.14 10.35
C SER A 202 13.78 13.62 10.34
N GLY A 203 14.00 12.30 10.17
CA GLY A 203 15.32 11.67 10.31
C GLY A 203 15.83 11.58 11.76
N GLU A 204 15.35 12.45 12.64
CA GLU A 204 15.64 12.43 14.09
C GLU A 204 14.73 11.45 14.84
N GLU A 205 13.51 11.26 14.35
CA GLU A 205 12.60 10.25 14.88
C GLU A 205 12.63 8.99 13.98
N PRO A 206 12.70 7.79 14.58
CA PRO A 206 12.79 6.54 13.83
C PRO A 206 11.45 6.16 13.17
N GLU A 207 10.34 6.80 13.58
CA GLU A 207 8.99 6.45 13.17
C GLU A 207 8.39 7.52 12.25
N VAL A 208 7.88 7.08 11.10
CA VAL A 208 7.10 7.89 10.18
C VAL A 208 5.77 8.27 10.83
N LYS A 209 5.52 9.57 10.93
CA LYS A 209 4.26 10.11 11.44
C LYS A 209 3.25 10.25 10.30
N ILE A 210 2.06 9.71 10.52
CA ILE A 210 0.93 9.81 9.61
C ILE A 210 -0.04 10.86 10.14
N SER A 211 -0.50 11.74 9.26
CA SER A 211 -1.48 12.78 9.58
C SER A 211 -2.37 13.07 8.36
N LEU A 212 -3.40 13.87 8.56
CA LEU A 212 -4.24 14.38 7.47
C LEU A 212 -3.81 15.80 7.07
N ILE A 213 -4.05 16.17 5.81
CA ILE A 213 -4.00 17.57 5.37
C ILE A 213 -5.14 18.31 6.12
N SER A 214 -4.75 19.21 7.03
CA SER A 214 -5.64 20.15 7.71
C SER A 214 -6.05 21.31 6.80
#